data_AF-A0A0F9P619-F1
#
_entry.id   AF-A0A0F9P619-F1
#
_cell.length_a   1.000
_cell.length_b   1.000
_cell.length_c   1.000
_cell.angle_alpha   90.00
_cell.angle_beta   90.00
_cell.angle_gamma   90.00
#
_symmetry.space_group_name_H-M   'P 1'
#
loop_
_entity.id
_entity.type
_entity.pdbx_description
1 polymer ?
#
loop_
_entity_poly.entity_id
_entity_poly.type
_entity_poly.pdbx_seq_one_letter_code
_entity_poly.pdbx_strand_id
1 'polypeptide(L)'
;MSKNQSNSTEDYNFKTFISPWVLPNEEIPFHITWDKDFDFTHIEIHIPKDIHFLEHINIENIIVEKNLLKIPKESLKYLGRLNSFPRFFGLIFIYKNHLFKGLKKFREIQCYFYKNQMIIQKISLLAKIFRPRLVLKSLADKIYIDDNQDDYLVELNFESQGFGFIKIKLDLEINKSKIPFDQSIFENVISNLLDKYSFMFEKSDLEEDSDDESDFHFNEKDVNIFFKILKDYKANPKSREKDISDILLENNMNNIMVADFYTELIKELRLRYRYEDVEILDPHIKIPKKIFENIIHSGRLCILYKDLQENIYEPIDIDLNIIDRRSKIKSPNINFQISVQEVEDNTFEDVEKVI
;
A
#
# COMPACT_ATOMS: atom_id res chain seq x y z
N MET A 1 70.63 14.94 6.29
CA MET A 1 70.22 13.74 5.53
C MET A 1 68.90 13.21 6.10
N SER A 2 67.74 13.69 5.62
CA SER A 2 66.45 13.06 5.92
C SER A 2 65.97 12.38 4.65
N LYS A 3 65.98 11.05 4.65
CA LYS A 3 65.45 10.25 3.54
C LYS A 3 63.93 10.35 3.61
N ASN A 4 63.33 11.08 2.66
CA ASN A 4 61.94 10.93 2.31
C ASN A 4 61.77 9.52 1.73
N GLN A 5 61.27 8.60 2.55
CA GLN A 5 60.74 7.33 2.07
C GLN A 5 59.41 7.63 1.38
N SER A 6 59.45 7.71 0.04
CA SER A 6 58.28 7.57 -0.79
C SER A 6 57.73 6.15 -0.58
N ASN A 7 56.67 6.03 0.23
CA ASN A 7 55.85 4.83 0.27
C ASN A 7 55.29 4.62 -1.14
N SER A 8 55.91 3.73 -1.90
CA SER A 8 55.33 3.20 -3.13
C SER A 8 54.11 2.39 -2.72
N THR A 9 52.93 3.00 -2.78
CA THR A 9 51.67 2.26 -2.79
C THR A 9 51.70 1.37 -4.01
N GLU A 10 51.89 0.07 -3.82
CA GLU A 10 51.64 -0.89 -4.87
C GLU A 10 50.18 -0.72 -5.30
N ASP A 11 49.96 -0.34 -6.56
CA ASP A 11 48.61 -0.20 -7.11
C ASP A 11 47.99 -1.59 -7.25
N TYR A 12 47.18 -1.97 -6.25
CA TYR A 12 46.35 -3.15 -6.32
C TYR A 12 45.17 -2.89 -7.26
N ASN A 13 45.00 -3.76 -8.25
CA ASN A 13 43.91 -3.67 -9.22
C ASN A 13 42.61 -4.22 -8.60
N PHE A 14 41.80 -3.33 -8.02
CA PHE A 14 40.46 -3.67 -7.54
C PHE A 14 39.41 -3.45 -8.63
N LYS A 15 38.52 -4.42 -8.80
CA LYS A 15 37.27 -4.24 -9.54
C LYS A 15 36.12 -4.26 -8.56
N THR A 16 35.25 -3.28 -8.69
CA THR A 16 34.18 -3.02 -7.73
C THR A 16 32.85 -2.99 -8.45
N PHE A 17 31.80 -3.41 -7.77
CA PHE A 17 30.44 -3.36 -8.26
C PHE A 17 29.51 -3.02 -7.11
N ILE A 18 28.55 -2.17 -7.42
CA ILE A 18 27.34 -1.97 -6.66
C ILE A 18 26.21 -1.80 -7.69
N SER A 19 24.99 -2.25 -7.37
CA SER A 19 23.85 -2.04 -8.25
C SER A 19 23.77 -0.58 -8.73
N PRO A 20 23.65 -0.35 -10.06
CA PRO A 20 23.73 1.00 -10.62
C PRO A 20 22.57 1.88 -10.18
N TRP A 21 21.42 1.25 -9.89
CA TRP A 21 20.23 1.83 -9.30
C TRP A 21 19.42 0.73 -8.62
N VAL A 22 18.58 1.10 -7.65
CA VAL A 22 17.63 0.21 -6.96
C VAL A 22 16.39 0.99 -6.53
N LEU A 23 15.26 0.30 -6.37
CA LEU A 23 14.08 0.79 -5.66
C LEU A 23 14.25 0.64 -4.14
N PRO A 24 13.42 1.31 -3.32
CA PRO A 24 13.37 1.02 -1.90
C PRO A 24 12.99 -0.45 -1.69
N ASN A 25 13.48 -1.05 -0.61
CA ASN A 25 13.29 -2.46 -0.28
C ASN A 25 13.80 -3.47 -1.32
N GLU A 26 14.39 -3.03 -2.44
CA GLU A 26 15.11 -3.90 -3.36
C GLU A 26 16.52 -4.20 -2.83
N GLU A 27 17.01 -5.40 -3.16
CA GLU A 27 18.36 -5.83 -2.81
C GLU A 27 19.42 -5.01 -3.55
N ILE A 28 20.49 -4.66 -2.82
CA ILE A 28 21.63 -3.89 -3.33
C ILE A 28 22.87 -4.79 -3.32
N PRO A 29 23.06 -5.62 -4.36
CA PRO A 29 24.29 -6.38 -4.50
C PRO A 29 25.52 -5.48 -4.57
N PHE A 30 26.54 -5.87 -3.82
CA PHE A 30 27.83 -5.21 -3.71
C PHE A 30 28.92 -6.28 -3.78
N HIS A 31 29.97 -6.07 -4.57
CA HIS A 31 31.14 -6.94 -4.52
C HIS A 31 32.44 -6.21 -4.85
N ILE A 32 33.53 -6.75 -4.32
CA ILE A 32 34.89 -6.32 -4.61
C ILE A 32 35.69 -7.54 -5.01
N THR A 33 36.43 -7.43 -6.11
CA THR A 33 37.35 -8.46 -6.59
C THR A 33 38.76 -7.87 -6.78
N TRP A 34 39.80 -8.68 -6.58
CA TRP A 34 41.19 -8.28 -6.78
C TRP A 34 42.09 -9.45 -7.18
N ASP A 35 43.11 -9.15 -7.99
CA ASP A 35 43.88 -10.18 -8.71
C ASP A 35 45.05 -10.76 -7.90
N LYS A 36 45.68 -9.96 -7.02
CA LYS A 36 46.92 -10.35 -6.31
C LYS A 36 46.71 -10.52 -4.81
N ASP A 37 47.53 -11.35 -4.17
CA ASP A 37 47.51 -11.36 -2.71
C ASP A 37 48.09 -10.06 -2.23
N PHE A 38 47.51 -9.54 -1.17
CA PHE A 38 48.13 -8.44 -0.48
C PHE A 38 47.91 -8.56 1.01
N ASP A 39 48.81 -7.93 1.74
CA ASP A 39 48.89 -8.09 3.17
C ASP A 39 47.93 -7.11 3.85
N PHE A 40 46.91 -7.64 4.51
CA PHE A 40 45.93 -6.91 5.30
C PHE A 40 45.49 -7.78 6.48
N THR A 41 44.98 -7.18 7.54
CA THR A 41 44.49 -7.87 8.74
C THR A 41 42.98 -8.06 8.70
N HIS A 42 42.24 -7.03 8.30
CA HIS A 42 40.78 -7.08 8.19
C HIS A 42 40.26 -6.01 7.23
N ILE A 43 38.99 -6.13 6.89
CA ILE A 43 38.22 -5.20 6.08
C ILE A 43 37.14 -4.57 6.98
N GLU A 44 36.99 -3.25 6.91
CA GLU A 44 35.87 -2.54 7.54
C GLU A 44 34.97 -1.92 6.48
N ILE A 45 33.67 -2.12 6.61
CA ILE A 45 32.66 -1.61 5.67
C ILE A 45 31.69 -0.75 6.46
N HIS A 46 31.70 0.54 6.16
CA HIS A 46 30.85 1.54 6.76
C HIS A 46 29.64 1.73 5.86
N ILE A 47 28.47 1.39 6.39
CA ILE A 47 27.18 1.55 5.71
C ILE A 47 26.41 2.73 6.33
N PRO A 48 25.64 3.49 5.53
CA PRO A 48 24.74 4.52 6.05
C PRO A 48 23.67 3.93 7.00
N LYS A 49 23.14 4.74 7.92
CA LYS A 49 22.15 4.32 8.94
C LYS A 49 20.85 3.72 8.36
N ASP A 50 20.52 4.08 7.13
CA ASP A 50 19.30 3.66 6.43
C ASP A 50 19.54 2.55 5.41
N ILE A 51 20.76 2.03 5.35
CA ILE A 51 21.14 0.83 4.60
C ILE A 51 21.35 -0.30 5.59
N HIS A 52 20.72 -1.44 5.35
CA HIS A 52 20.82 -2.61 6.21
C HIS A 52 21.56 -3.73 5.49
N PHE A 53 22.44 -4.41 6.21
CA PHE A 53 23.09 -5.63 5.78
C PHE A 53 22.10 -6.80 5.83
N LEU A 54 22.05 -7.60 4.75
CA LEU A 54 21.20 -8.79 4.65
C LEU A 54 22.04 -10.07 4.67
N GLU A 55 22.92 -10.22 3.69
CA GLU A 55 23.66 -11.46 3.48
C GLU A 55 25.04 -11.23 2.87
N HIS A 56 25.88 -12.27 2.94
CA HIS A 56 27.25 -12.24 2.44
C HIS A 56 27.59 -13.45 1.58
N ILE A 57 28.53 -13.24 0.66
CA ILE A 57 29.05 -14.25 -0.26
C ILE A 57 30.56 -14.34 -0.07
N ASN A 58 31.08 -15.57 0.04
CA ASN A 58 32.50 -15.86 0.28
C ASN A 58 33.10 -15.31 1.57
N ILE A 59 32.26 -15.21 2.61
CA ILE A 59 32.67 -14.83 3.96
C ILE A 59 32.20 -15.93 4.92
N GLU A 60 33.04 -16.36 5.84
CA GLU A 60 32.73 -17.31 6.92
C GLU A 60 32.18 -16.63 8.15
N ASN A 61 32.79 -15.51 8.53
CA ASN A 61 32.43 -14.76 9.72
C ASN A 61 32.47 -13.26 9.43
N ILE A 62 31.44 -12.57 9.89
CA ILE A 62 31.31 -11.11 9.79
C ILE A 62 30.85 -10.59 11.15
N ILE A 63 31.55 -9.59 11.67
CA ILE A 63 31.17 -8.93 12.91
C ILE A 63 30.36 -7.68 12.54
N VAL A 64 29.08 -7.65 12.92
CA VAL A 64 28.15 -6.57 12.60
C VAL A 64 27.95 -5.68 13.83
N GLU A 65 28.46 -4.45 13.77
CA GLU A 65 28.36 -3.44 14.83
C GLU A 65 27.59 -2.22 14.32
N LYS A 66 26.26 -2.20 14.47
CA LYS A 66 25.36 -1.14 13.96
C LYS A 66 25.50 -0.94 12.44
N ASN A 67 26.39 -0.04 12.04
CA ASN A 67 26.63 0.44 10.69
C ASN A 67 28.04 0.09 10.18
N LEU A 68 28.71 -0.79 10.90
CA LEU A 68 30.06 -1.22 10.62
C LEU A 68 30.06 -2.73 10.49
N LEU A 69 30.58 -3.21 9.37
CA LEU A 69 30.86 -4.63 9.17
C LEU A 69 32.37 -4.82 9.22
N LYS A 70 32.84 -5.71 10.09
CA LYS A 70 34.26 -6.10 10.14
C LYS A 70 34.42 -7.52 9.65
N ILE A 71 35.31 -7.70 8.68
CA ILE A 71 35.60 -9.00 8.06
C ILE A 71 37.09 -9.29 8.28
N PRO A 72 37.44 -10.19 9.22
CA PRO A 72 38.82 -10.65 9.39
C PRO A 72 39.33 -11.31 8.10
N LYS A 73 40.63 -11.15 7.78
CA LYS A 73 41.20 -11.72 6.54
C LYS A 73 40.99 -13.23 6.44
N GLU A 74 41.12 -13.93 7.56
CA GLU A 74 40.93 -15.38 7.70
C GLU A 74 39.48 -15.82 7.44
N SER A 75 38.51 -14.91 7.54
CA SER A 75 37.10 -15.20 7.28
C SER A 75 36.76 -15.23 5.79
N LEU A 76 37.68 -14.85 4.90
CA LEU A 76 37.43 -14.89 3.46
C LEU A 76 37.60 -16.32 2.93
N LYS A 77 36.55 -16.83 2.28
CA LYS A 77 36.60 -18.15 1.64
C LYS A 77 37.37 -18.04 0.33
N TYR A 78 38.61 -18.54 0.33
CA TYR A 78 39.38 -18.68 -0.89
C TYR A 78 38.92 -19.94 -1.63
N LEU A 79 38.25 -19.75 -2.76
CA LEU A 79 37.92 -20.84 -3.69
C LEU A 79 39.19 -21.33 -4.39
N GLY A 80 39.94 -22.20 -3.70
CA GLY A 80 40.85 -23.15 -4.32
C GLY A 80 42.33 -22.79 -4.35
N ARG A 81 43.14 -23.85 -4.30
CA ARG A 81 44.61 -23.94 -4.25
C ARG A 81 45.36 -23.39 -5.49
N LEU A 82 44.69 -22.61 -6.33
CA LEU A 82 45.22 -22.08 -7.57
C LEU A 82 45.34 -20.57 -7.44
N ASN A 83 46.58 -20.08 -7.43
CA ASN A 83 46.95 -18.65 -7.41
C ASN A 83 46.40 -17.83 -8.61
N SER A 84 45.48 -18.38 -9.40
CA SER A 84 44.94 -17.82 -10.64
C SER A 84 43.51 -17.30 -10.56
N PHE A 85 42.75 -17.58 -9.48
CA PHE A 85 41.40 -17.04 -9.33
C PHE A 85 41.42 -15.67 -8.62
N PRO A 86 40.70 -14.65 -9.13
CA PRO A 86 40.58 -13.38 -8.44
C PRO A 86 39.91 -13.61 -7.09
N ARG A 87 40.48 -12.99 -6.05
CA ARG A 87 39.87 -12.98 -4.73
C ARG A 87 38.60 -12.14 -4.79
N PHE A 88 37.55 -12.56 -4.09
CA PHE A 88 36.32 -11.79 -4.03
C PHE A 88 35.57 -12.00 -2.72
N PHE A 89 34.79 -10.98 -2.37
CA PHE A 89 33.67 -11.11 -1.44
C PHE A 89 32.48 -10.31 -1.96
N GLY A 90 31.29 -10.75 -1.59
CA GLY A 90 30.03 -10.09 -1.91
C GLY A 90 29.23 -9.81 -0.65
N LEU A 91 28.45 -8.74 -0.69
CA LEU A 91 27.47 -8.38 0.33
C LEU A 91 26.18 -7.98 -0.37
N ILE A 92 25.05 -8.23 0.28
CA ILE A 92 23.76 -7.71 -0.14
C ILE A 92 23.24 -6.79 0.94
N PHE A 93 22.81 -5.61 0.51
CA PHE A 93 22.17 -4.63 1.37
C PHE A 93 20.72 -4.40 0.97
N ILE A 94 19.98 -3.67 1.81
CA ILE A 94 18.64 -3.19 1.50
C ILE A 94 18.45 -1.79 2.06
N TYR A 95 17.76 -0.94 1.30
CA TYR A 95 17.35 0.39 1.75
C TYR A 95 15.89 0.37 2.20
N LYS A 96 15.64 0.40 3.52
CA LYS A 96 14.29 0.20 4.06
C LYS A 96 13.38 1.42 4.08
N ASN A 97 13.90 2.60 3.77
CA ASN A 97 13.17 3.86 3.95
C ASN A 97 12.62 4.44 2.63
N HIS A 98 11.47 3.95 2.18
CA HIS A 98 10.82 4.39 0.94
C HIS A 98 10.25 5.83 0.97
N LEU A 99 10.20 6.48 2.14
CA LEU A 99 9.58 7.79 2.35
C LEU A 99 10.61 8.95 2.41
N PHE A 100 11.48 9.04 1.41
CA PHE A 100 12.35 10.21 1.24
C PHE A 100 11.71 11.21 0.26
N LYS A 101 11.98 12.52 0.34
CA LYS A 101 11.21 13.53 -0.41
C LYS A 101 11.55 13.57 -1.90
N GLY A 102 12.82 13.38 -2.26
CA GLY A 102 13.28 13.44 -3.65
C GLY A 102 12.81 12.26 -4.52
N LEU A 103 13.09 12.32 -5.83
CA LEU A 103 12.94 11.16 -6.73
C LEU A 103 14.11 10.19 -6.61
N LYS A 104 15.27 10.70 -6.18
CA LYS A 104 16.49 9.94 -6.01
C LYS A 104 17.22 10.30 -4.74
N LYS A 105 17.93 9.31 -4.20
CA LYS A 105 18.72 9.40 -3.00
C LYS A 105 20.03 8.63 -3.18
N PHE A 106 21.14 9.22 -2.77
CA PHE A 106 22.45 8.61 -2.90
C PHE A 106 22.99 8.18 -1.54
N ARG A 107 23.63 7.02 -1.48
CA ARG A 107 24.17 6.42 -0.26
C ARG A 107 25.56 5.88 -0.52
N GLU A 108 26.55 6.50 0.12
CA GLU A 108 27.94 6.10 0.00
C GLU A 108 28.23 4.94 0.97
N ILE A 109 28.78 3.85 0.45
CA ILE A 109 29.31 2.73 1.22
C ILE A 109 30.83 2.78 1.09
N GLN A 110 31.51 2.83 2.24
CA GLN A 110 32.96 2.94 2.29
C GLN A 110 33.57 1.63 2.79
N CYS A 111 34.53 1.11 2.03
CA CYS A 111 35.27 -0.09 2.35
C CYS A 111 36.74 0.27 2.60
N TYR A 112 37.27 -0.17 3.73
CA TYR A 112 38.63 0.09 4.18
C TYR A 112 39.35 -1.24 4.40
N PHE A 113 40.52 -1.39 3.80
CA PHE A 113 41.43 -2.49 4.11
C PHE A 113 42.47 -1.99 5.09
N TYR A 114 42.65 -2.71 6.19
CA TYR A 114 43.60 -2.36 7.23
C TYR A 114 44.79 -3.31 7.26
N LYS A 115 45.97 -2.79 7.60
CA LYS A 115 47.13 -3.57 8.02
C LYS A 115 47.72 -2.93 9.26
N ASN A 116 47.78 -3.67 10.37
CA ASN A 116 48.31 -3.17 11.65
C ASN A 116 47.70 -1.82 12.06
N GLN A 117 46.37 -1.69 12.00
CA GLN A 117 45.61 -0.47 12.30
C GLN A 117 45.80 0.71 11.32
N MET A 118 46.58 0.56 10.25
CA MET A 118 46.69 1.55 9.19
C MET A 118 45.78 1.18 8.01
N ILE A 119 45.05 2.17 7.49
CA ILE A 119 44.29 2.02 6.25
C ILE A 119 45.29 1.95 5.09
N ILE A 120 45.29 0.84 4.35
CA ILE A 120 46.15 0.65 3.18
C ILE A 120 45.39 0.79 1.86
N GLN A 121 44.06 0.62 1.89
CA GLN A 121 43.20 0.86 0.74
C GLN A 121 41.86 1.43 1.22
N LYS A 122 41.35 2.42 0.47
CA LYS A 122 39.99 2.92 0.60
C LYS A 122 39.24 2.74 -0.72
N ILE A 123 38.03 2.21 -0.65
CA ILE A 123 37.11 2.09 -1.78
C ILE A 123 35.80 2.75 -1.38
N SER A 124 35.25 3.60 -2.24
CA SER A 124 33.96 4.24 -2.03
C SER A 124 33.05 3.89 -3.20
N LEU A 125 31.85 3.40 -2.87
CA LEU A 125 30.81 3.04 -3.85
C LEU A 125 29.52 3.78 -3.51
N LEU A 126 28.82 4.22 -4.54
CA LEU A 126 27.60 5.03 -4.40
C LEU A 126 26.38 4.21 -4.81
N ALA A 127 25.55 3.81 -3.84
CA ALA A 127 24.23 3.26 -4.11
C ALA A 127 23.28 4.38 -4.52
N LYS A 128 22.57 4.18 -5.64
CA LYS A 128 21.57 5.13 -6.14
C LYS A 128 20.18 4.53 -5.92
N ILE A 129 19.44 5.07 -4.98
CA ILE A 129 18.06 4.67 -4.71
C ILE A 129 17.13 5.62 -5.47
N PHE A 130 16.22 5.06 -6.26
CA PHE A 130 15.20 5.80 -6.98
C PHE A 130 13.82 5.44 -6.46
N ARG A 131 12.84 6.32 -6.63
CA ARG A 131 11.43 5.97 -6.47
C ARG A 131 10.62 6.53 -7.63
N PRO A 132 9.56 5.85 -8.06
CA PRO A 132 8.56 6.44 -8.91
C PRO A 132 7.76 7.49 -8.13
N ARG A 133 7.26 8.47 -8.84
CA ARG A 133 6.34 9.49 -8.33
C ARG A 133 5.30 9.75 -9.38
N LEU A 134 4.04 9.72 -8.96
CA LEU A 134 2.92 10.08 -9.80
C LEU A 134 2.56 11.55 -9.56
N VAL A 135 2.33 12.32 -10.63
CA VAL A 135 1.98 13.74 -10.55
C VAL A 135 0.73 14.00 -11.39
N LEU A 136 -0.31 14.57 -10.80
CA LEU A 136 -1.49 14.99 -11.55
C LEU A 136 -1.14 16.16 -12.46
N LYS A 137 -1.37 16.00 -13.77
CA LYS A 137 -1.14 17.05 -14.78
C LYS A 137 -2.38 17.88 -15.06
N SER A 138 -3.49 17.20 -15.26
CA SER A 138 -4.75 17.88 -15.56
C SER A 138 -5.94 17.05 -15.12
N LEU A 139 -6.95 17.78 -14.68
CA LEU A 139 -8.29 17.30 -14.37
C LEU A 139 -9.26 18.43 -14.78
N ALA A 140 -10.46 18.06 -15.19
CA ALA A 140 -11.53 19.03 -15.41
C ALA A 140 -11.88 19.75 -14.10
N ASP A 141 -11.84 21.09 -14.10
CA ASP A 141 -12.16 21.91 -12.92
C ASP A 141 -13.56 21.62 -12.36
N LYS A 142 -14.49 21.22 -13.23
CA LYS A 142 -15.90 20.96 -12.92
C LYS A 142 -16.40 19.76 -13.74
N ILE A 143 -17.12 18.86 -13.06
CA ILE A 143 -17.82 17.74 -13.67
C ILE A 143 -19.31 18.11 -13.71
N TYR A 144 -19.84 18.34 -14.91
CA TYR A 144 -21.26 18.67 -15.09
C TYR A 144 -22.07 17.40 -15.32
N ILE A 145 -23.16 17.25 -14.57
CA ILE A 145 -24.10 16.14 -14.73
C ILE A 145 -25.43 16.73 -15.25
N ASP A 146 -25.89 16.26 -16.39
CA ASP A 146 -27.07 16.73 -17.12
C ASP A 146 -28.08 15.58 -17.41
N ASP A 147 -29.32 15.90 -17.80
CA ASP A 147 -30.36 14.86 -18.02
C ASP A 147 -30.16 14.04 -19.31
N ASN A 148 -29.31 14.53 -20.23
CA ASN A 148 -29.14 14.00 -21.58
C ASN A 148 -28.04 12.93 -21.67
N GLN A 149 -27.33 12.66 -20.58
CA GLN A 149 -26.26 11.67 -20.50
C GLN A 149 -26.45 10.80 -19.26
N ASP A 150 -26.41 9.48 -19.46
CA ASP A 150 -26.46 8.51 -18.37
C ASP A 150 -25.04 8.09 -17.93
N ASP A 151 -24.02 8.28 -18.79
CA ASP A 151 -22.61 7.94 -18.54
C ASP A 151 -21.70 9.18 -18.70
N TYR A 152 -20.83 9.40 -17.72
CA TYR A 152 -19.87 10.49 -17.65
C TYR A 152 -18.47 9.94 -17.58
N LEU A 153 -17.55 10.51 -18.35
CA LEU A 153 -16.14 10.16 -18.34
C LEU A 153 -15.33 11.31 -17.75
N VAL A 154 -14.59 11.02 -16.68
CA VAL A 154 -13.67 11.96 -16.04
C VAL A 154 -12.26 11.50 -16.33
N GLU A 155 -11.55 12.24 -17.18
CA GLU A 155 -10.17 11.95 -17.51
C GLU A 155 -9.23 12.52 -16.44
N LEU A 156 -8.41 11.66 -15.87
CA LEU A 156 -7.32 12.00 -14.96
C LEU A 156 -6.02 11.75 -15.69
N ASN A 157 -5.31 12.84 -16.02
CA ASN A 157 -4.03 12.73 -16.72
C ASN A 157 -2.91 12.90 -15.70
N PHE A 158 -2.09 11.87 -15.56
CA PHE A 158 -0.90 11.86 -14.72
C PHE A 158 0.37 11.83 -15.54
N GLU A 159 1.44 12.27 -14.91
CA GLU A 159 2.80 12.08 -15.34
C GLU A 159 3.51 11.16 -14.35
N SER A 160 4.17 10.12 -14.86
CA SER A 160 5.08 9.29 -14.08
C SER A 160 6.48 9.90 -14.13
N GLN A 161 7.05 10.17 -12.97
CA GLN A 161 8.42 10.64 -12.79
C GLN A 161 9.25 9.59 -12.04
N GLY A 162 10.55 9.50 -12.34
CA GLY A 162 11.45 8.55 -11.69
C GLY A 162 11.56 7.21 -12.43
N PHE A 163 11.90 6.15 -11.71
CA PHE A 163 12.08 4.80 -12.25
C PHE A 163 11.21 3.79 -11.51
N GLY A 164 10.74 2.77 -12.23
CA GLY A 164 9.94 1.67 -11.69
C GLY A 164 8.50 1.71 -12.16
N PHE A 165 7.91 0.52 -12.31
CA PHE A 165 6.48 0.39 -12.60
C PHE A 165 5.66 0.68 -11.35
N ILE A 166 4.49 1.29 -11.54
CA ILE A 166 3.54 1.59 -10.47
C ILE A 166 2.20 0.89 -10.71
N LYS A 167 1.56 0.50 -9.62
CA LYS A 167 0.17 0.05 -9.55
C LYS A 167 -0.64 1.15 -8.86
N ILE A 168 -1.73 1.61 -9.48
CA ILE A 168 -2.55 2.74 -9.01
C ILE A 168 -3.92 2.25 -8.53
N LYS A 169 -4.28 2.54 -7.29
CA LYS A 169 -5.59 2.30 -6.70
C LYS A 169 -6.32 3.64 -6.47
N LEU A 170 -7.61 3.70 -6.82
CA LEU A 170 -8.47 4.85 -6.57
C LEU A 170 -9.39 4.59 -5.38
N ASP A 171 -9.41 5.51 -4.42
CA ASP A 171 -10.34 5.55 -3.30
C ASP A 171 -11.17 6.83 -3.39
N LEU A 172 -12.49 6.72 -3.56
CA LEU A 172 -13.39 7.88 -3.67
C LEU A 172 -14.13 8.13 -2.36
N GLU A 173 -13.93 9.33 -1.81
CA GLU A 173 -14.72 9.87 -0.72
C GLU A 173 -15.67 10.95 -1.25
N ILE A 174 -16.95 10.87 -0.90
CA ILE A 174 -17.94 11.86 -1.35
C ILE A 174 -18.49 12.59 -0.13
N ASN A 175 -18.33 13.92 -0.14
CA ASN A 175 -18.95 14.78 0.84
C ASN A 175 -20.43 14.93 0.49
N LYS A 176 -21.25 14.01 1.00
CA LYS A 176 -22.68 14.26 1.12
C LYS A 176 -22.85 15.33 2.19
N SER A 177 -23.58 16.41 1.88
CA SER A 177 -24.10 17.30 2.92
C SER A 177 -24.75 16.44 4.00
N LYS A 178 -24.34 16.58 5.27
CA LYS A 178 -24.82 15.77 6.42
C LYS A 178 -26.31 15.47 6.28
N ILE A 179 -26.63 14.27 5.78
CA ILE A 179 -28.00 13.77 5.78
C ILE A 179 -28.18 13.22 7.19
N PRO A 180 -29.14 13.71 7.99
CA PRO A 180 -29.47 13.08 9.26
C PRO A 180 -29.75 11.60 9.00
N PHE A 181 -29.27 10.70 9.87
CA PHE A 181 -29.45 9.24 9.80
C PHE A 181 -30.76 8.88 9.07
N ASP A 182 -30.63 8.50 7.80
CA ASP A 182 -31.76 8.45 6.87
C ASP A 182 -32.64 7.25 7.22
N GLN A 183 -33.94 7.50 7.38
CA GLN A 183 -34.95 6.50 7.68
C GLN A 183 -34.93 5.35 6.66
N SER A 184 -34.47 5.62 5.43
CA SER A 184 -34.27 4.63 4.36
C SER A 184 -33.19 3.58 4.63
N ILE A 185 -32.16 3.87 5.45
CA ILE A 185 -31.12 2.90 5.81
C ILE A 185 -31.72 1.85 6.72
N PHE A 186 -32.38 2.30 7.78
CA PHE A 186 -33.06 1.41 8.71
C PHE A 186 -34.18 0.65 8.01
N GLU A 187 -34.99 1.29 7.17
CA GLU A 187 -36.04 0.59 6.43
C GLU A 187 -35.50 -0.52 5.52
N ASN A 188 -34.34 -0.32 4.88
CA ASN A 188 -33.69 -1.34 4.06
C ASN A 188 -33.07 -2.46 4.89
N VAL A 189 -32.36 -2.15 5.98
CA VAL A 189 -31.84 -3.16 6.91
C VAL A 189 -33.00 -4.00 7.46
N ILE A 190 -34.08 -3.34 7.87
CA ILE A 190 -35.29 -4.01 8.39
C ILE A 190 -35.91 -4.86 7.29
N SER A 191 -36.14 -4.35 6.09
CA SER A 191 -36.70 -5.11 4.97
C SER A 191 -35.85 -6.33 4.60
N ASN A 192 -34.52 -6.19 4.52
CA ASN A 192 -33.62 -7.31 4.20
C ASN A 192 -33.65 -8.39 5.28
N LEU A 193 -33.73 -8.02 6.56
CA LEU A 193 -33.88 -8.97 7.65
C LEU A 193 -35.25 -9.64 7.61
N LEU A 194 -36.32 -8.88 7.36
CA LEU A 194 -37.67 -9.42 7.20
C LEU A 194 -37.72 -10.45 6.07
N ASP A 195 -37.08 -10.18 4.93
CA ASP A 195 -37.00 -11.10 3.78
C ASP A 195 -36.12 -12.32 4.07
N LYS A 196 -34.97 -12.11 4.76
CA LYS A 196 -34.06 -13.20 5.16
C LYS A 196 -34.76 -14.21 6.07
N TYR A 197 -35.54 -13.73 7.03
CA TYR A 197 -36.21 -14.60 7.98
C TYR A 197 -37.64 -15.00 7.56
N SER A 198 -38.29 -14.33 6.59
CA SER A 198 -39.60 -14.78 6.07
C SER A 198 -39.47 -16.14 5.39
N PHE A 199 -38.35 -16.38 4.71
CA PHE A 199 -38.02 -17.68 4.13
C PHE A 199 -37.87 -18.82 5.15
N MET A 200 -37.56 -18.51 6.41
CA MET A 200 -37.47 -19.52 7.47
C MET A 200 -38.86 -19.99 7.94
N PHE A 201 -39.90 -19.15 7.82
CA PHE A 201 -41.29 -19.52 8.12
C PHE A 201 -41.98 -20.26 6.98
N GLU A 202 -41.62 -19.98 5.72
CA GLU A 202 -42.20 -20.72 4.57
C GLU A 202 -41.71 -22.18 4.51
N LYS A 203 -40.57 -22.49 5.15
CA LYS A 203 -40.04 -23.85 5.26
C LYS A 203 -40.51 -24.61 6.51
N SER A 204 -41.02 -23.96 7.55
CA SER A 204 -41.53 -24.68 8.74
C SER A 204 -42.83 -25.44 8.48
N ASP A 205 -43.51 -25.16 7.36
CA ASP A 205 -44.70 -25.91 6.92
C ASP A 205 -44.36 -27.13 6.03
N LEU A 206 -43.07 -27.37 5.74
CA LEU A 206 -42.62 -28.47 4.90
C LEU A 206 -41.46 -29.23 5.56
N GLU A 207 -41.79 -30.44 6.02
CA GLU A 207 -40.93 -31.58 6.36
C GLU A 207 -40.38 -31.65 7.80
N GLU A 208 -41.17 -32.28 8.69
CA GLU A 208 -40.66 -33.20 9.71
C GLU A 208 -39.98 -34.37 8.99
N ASP A 209 -38.66 -34.29 8.79
CA ASP A 209 -37.71 -35.43 8.69
C ASP A 209 -36.43 -34.96 7.96
N SER A 210 -35.58 -34.21 8.67
CA SER A 210 -34.15 -34.18 8.32
C SER A 210 -33.31 -34.05 9.59
N ASP A 211 -32.57 -35.13 9.90
CA ASP A 211 -31.52 -35.18 10.92
C ASP A 211 -30.27 -34.43 10.43
N ASP A 212 -30.40 -33.12 10.17
CA ASP A 212 -29.23 -32.26 9.99
C ASP A 212 -28.98 -31.48 11.29
N GLU A 213 -27.90 -31.86 11.97
CA GLU A 213 -27.30 -31.22 13.14
C GLU A 213 -26.86 -29.77 12.81
N SER A 214 -27.80 -28.86 12.64
CA SER A 214 -27.53 -27.43 12.78
C SER A 214 -27.86 -27.04 14.23
N ASP A 215 -26.83 -26.77 15.03
CA ASP A 215 -26.90 -26.42 16.47
C ASP A 215 -27.68 -25.14 16.81
N PHE A 216 -28.44 -24.58 15.87
CA PHE A 216 -29.14 -23.30 16.04
C PHE A 216 -30.63 -23.42 15.71
N HIS A 217 -31.38 -23.99 16.65
CA HIS A 217 -32.83 -23.83 16.67
C HIS A 217 -33.18 -22.41 17.13
N PHE A 218 -33.53 -21.54 16.20
CA PHE A 218 -34.21 -20.30 16.54
C PHE A 218 -35.58 -20.66 17.12
N ASN A 219 -35.82 -20.29 18.38
CA ASN A 219 -37.16 -20.41 18.95
C ASN A 219 -38.11 -19.51 18.16
N GLU A 220 -39.13 -20.11 17.56
CA GLU A 220 -40.15 -19.42 16.75
C GLU A 220 -40.76 -18.22 17.50
N LYS A 221 -40.83 -18.30 18.83
CA LYS A 221 -41.27 -17.22 19.71
C LYS A 221 -40.35 -16.00 19.66
N ASP A 222 -39.03 -16.21 19.67
CA ASP A 222 -38.04 -15.12 19.66
C ASP A 222 -38.00 -14.46 18.28
N VAL A 223 -38.11 -15.26 17.21
CA VAL A 223 -38.24 -14.75 15.84
C VAL A 223 -39.52 -13.90 15.71
N ASN A 224 -40.66 -14.39 16.18
CA ASN A 224 -41.92 -13.63 16.14
C ASN A 224 -41.86 -12.32 16.95
N ILE A 225 -41.17 -12.33 18.10
CA ILE A 225 -40.92 -11.12 18.89
C ILE A 225 -40.01 -10.15 18.11
N PHE A 226 -38.96 -10.64 17.47
CA PHE A 226 -38.08 -9.85 16.59
C PHE A 226 -38.88 -9.18 15.47
N PHE A 227 -39.68 -9.96 14.74
CA PHE A 227 -40.51 -9.47 13.63
C PHE A 227 -41.51 -8.44 14.09
N LYS A 228 -42.11 -8.64 15.26
CA LYS A 228 -43.05 -7.68 15.85
C LYS A 228 -42.34 -6.37 16.20
N ILE A 229 -41.17 -6.44 16.84
CA ILE A 229 -40.34 -5.26 17.14
C ILE A 229 -39.97 -4.53 15.84
N LEU A 230 -39.52 -5.25 14.81
CA LEU A 230 -39.14 -4.66 13.52
C LEU A 230 -40.34 -4.03 12.78
N LYS A 231 -41.51 -4.68 12.79
CA LYS A 231 -42.75 -4.15 12.18
C LYS A 231 -43.29 -2.95 12.95
N ASP A 232 -43.29 -3.00 14.27
CA ASP A 232 -43.76 -1.90 15.13
C ASP A 232 -42.84 -0.68 15.00
N TYR A 233 -41.51 -0.90 14.93
CA TYR A 233 -40.52 0.15 14.69
C TYR A 233 -40.68 0.80 13.30
N LYS A 234 -40.97 -0.02 12.26
CA LYS A 234 -41.28 0.47 10.90
C LYS A 234 -42.59 1.27 10.84
N ALA A 235 -43.61 0.86 11.60
CA ALA A 235 -44.92 1.50 11.59
C ALA A 235 -44.99 2.81 12.38
N ASN A 236 -44.14 3.00 13.40
CA ASN A 236 -44.23 4.15 14.31
C ASN A 236 -42.87 4.83 14.59
N PRO A 237 -42.27 5.51 13.60
CA PRO A 237 -40.91 6.05 13.66
C PRO A 237 -40.71 7.23 14.63
N LYS A 238 -41.71 7.60 15.45
CA LYS A 238 -41.66 8.70 16.42
C LYS A 238 -41.19 8.29 17.83
N SER A 239 -41.06 6.99 18.13
CA SER A 239 -40.61 6.49 19.45
C SER A 239 -39.07 6.43 19.61
N ARG A 240 -38.32 7.28 18.89
CA ARG A 240 -36.84 7.30 18.76
C ARG A 240 -36.05 7.61 20.04
N GLU A 241 -36.67 7.70 21.20
CA GLU A 241 -35.94 7.99 22.45
C GLU A 241 -35.13 6.79 22.97
N LYS A 242 -35.41 5.57 22.51
CA LYS A 242 -34.58 4.39 22.76
C LYS A 242 -33.96 3.87 21.48
N ASP A 243 -32.66 3.54 21.55
CA ASP A 243 -31.95 2.89 20.45
C ASP A 243 -32.57 1.52 20.20
N ILE A 244 -32.66 1.10 18.93
CA ILE A 244 -33.19 -0.24 18.60
C ILE A 244 -32.30 -1.32 19.23
N SER A 245 -31.01 -1.05 19.43
CA SER A 245 -30.11 -1.92 20.18
C SER A 245 -30.57 -2.12 21.62
N ASP A 246 -31.03 -1.06 22.27
CA ASP A 246 -31.52 -1.11 23.65
C ASP A 246 -32.83 -1.89 23.72
N ILE A 247 -33.70 -1.73 22.72
CA ILE A 247 -34.95 -2.50 22.61
C ILE A 247 -34.65 -3.99 22.38
N LEU A 248 -33.68 -4.32 21.53
CA LEU A 248 -33.29 -5.70 21.26
C LEU A 248 -32.61 -6.36 22.48
N LEU A 249 -31.79 -5.61 23.21
CA LEU A 249 -31.16 -6.08 24.46
C LEU A 249 -32.17 -6.23 25.60
N GLU A 250 -33.12 -5.30 25.76
CA GLU A 250 -34.18 -5.37 26.79
C GLU A 250 -35.12 -6.57 26.59
N ASN A 251 -35.27 -7.05 25.35
CA ASN A 251 -36.08 -8.23 25.03
C ASN A 251 -35.29 -9.55 25.10
N ASN A 252 -34.06 -9.57 25.64
CA ASN A 252 -33.19 -10.74 25.74
C ASN A 252 -33.03 -11.48 24.40
N MET A 253 -32.96 -10.73 23.29
CA MET A 253 -32.87 -11.32 21.96
C MET A 253 -31.56 -12.09 21.79
N ASN A 254 -31.63 -13.23 21.11
CA ASN A 254 -30.48 -14.08 20.85
C ASN A 254 -29.35 -13.25 20.17
N ASN A 255 -28.12 -13.36 20.69
CA ASN A 255 -26.95 -12.60 20.23
C ASN A 255 -26.73 -12.68 18.71
N ILE A 256 -27.18 -13.77 18.08
CA ILE A 256 -27.08 -13.99 16.63
C ILE A 256 -27.98 -13.03 15.85
N MET A 257 -29.20 -12.74 16.30
CA MET A 257 -30.10 -11.79 15.60
C MET A 257 -29.61 -10.35 15.74
N VAL A 258 -29.04 -10.01 16.89
CA VAL A 258 -28.39 -8.71 17.11
C VAL A 258 -27.15 -8.58 16.22
N ALA A 259 -26.33 -9.64 16.12
CA ALA A 259 -25.18 -9.67 15.23
C ALA A 259 -25.58 -9.58 13.75
N ASP A 260 -26.66 -10.24 13.34
CA ASP A 260 -27.21 -10.16 11.99
C ASP A 260 -27.72 -8.74 11.68
N PHE A 261 -28.39 -8.08 12.63
CA PHE A 261 -28.82 -6.69 12.48
C PHE A 261 -27.62 -5.75 12.29
N TYR A 262 -26.59 -5.86 13.14
CA TYR A 262 -25.38 -5.06 12.97
C TYR A 262 -24.62 -5.40 11.69
N THR A 263 -24.63 -6.66 11.26
CA THR A 263 -24.00 -7.08 10.01
C THR A 263 -24.70 -6.48 8.80
N GLU A 264 -26.04 -6.53 8.76
CA GLU A 264 -26.82 -5.89 7.68
C GLU A 264 -26.73 -4.37 7.73
N LEU A 265 -26.71 -3.77 8.93
CA LEU A 265 -26.45 -2.34 9.09
C LEU A 265 -25.05 -1.96 8.61
N ILE A 266 -24.01 -2.72 8.96
CA ILE A 266 -22.64 -2.50 8.48
C ILE A 266 -22.57 -2.71 6.97
N LYS A 267 -23.27 -3.68 6.38
CA LYS A 267 -23.36 -3.86 4.92
C LYS A 267 -24.01 -2.66 4.24
N GLU A 268 -25.17 -2.20 4.74
CA GLU A 268 -25.86 -1.02 4.20
C GLU A 268 -25.03 0.26 4.41
N LEU A 269 -24.32 0.39 5.52
CA LEU A 269 -23.41 1.50 5.79
C LEU A 269 -22.17 1.43 4.89
N ARG A 270 -21.59 0.25 4.64
CA ARG A 270 -20.49 0.05 3.67
C ARG A 270 -20.93 0.37 2.25
N LEU A 271 -22.13 -0.06 1.86
CA LEU A 271 -22.75 0.30 0.58
C LEU A 271 -22.96 1.82 0.42
N ARG A 272 -22.97 2.60 1.50
CA ARG A 272 -23.30 4.03 1.47
C ARG A 272 -22.17 4.98 1.87
N TYR A 273 -21.16 4.51 2.62
CA TYR A 273 -20.24 5.40 3.33
C TYR A 273 -18.74 5.02 3.32
N ARG A 274 -18.30 3.92 2.71
CA ARG A 274 -16.86 3.67 2.41
C ARG A 274 -16.72 2.38 1.61
N TYR A 275 -15.98 2.41 0.51
CA TYR A 275 -15.66 1.20 -0.25
C TYR A 275 -14.18 0.84 -0.06
N GLU A 276 -13.95 -0.36 0.45
CA GLU A 276 -12.68 -1.07 0.36
C GLU A 276 -12.88 -2.27 -0.59
N ASP A 277 -11.87 -2.44 -1.46
CA ASP A 277 -11.52 -3.55 -2.36
C ASP A 277 -12.08 -3.57 -3.80
N VAL A 278 -11.17 -3.46 -4.80
CA VAL A 278 -10.65 -4.59 -5.64
C VAL A 278 -9.51 -4.10 -6.56
N GLU A 279 -8.56 -5.00 -6.83
CA GLU A 279 -7.35 -4.85 -7.65
C GLU A 279 -7.57 -4.54 -9.15
N ILE A 280 -6.54 -3.91 -9.71
CA ILE A 280 -6.46 -3.20 -10.99
C ILE A 280 -6.16 -4.14 -12.16
N LEU A 281 -6.80 -3.97 -13.33
CA LEU A 281 -6.28 -4.38 -14.66
C LEU A 281 -7.11 -3.78 -15.85
N ASP A 282 -7.69 -2.58 -15.74
CA ASP A 282 -8.40 -1.91 -16.84
C ASP A 282 -8.17 -0.37 -16.77
N PRO A 283 -7.80 0.32 -17.87
CA PRO A 283 -7.70 1.79 -17.91
C PRO A 283 -9.02 2.53 -17.64
N HIS A 284 -10.15 1.81 -17.61
CA HIS A 284 -11.47 2.36 -17.30
C HIS A 284 -11.97 1.88 -15.94
N ILE A 285 -11.99 2.76 -14.94
CA ILE A 285 -12.56 2.46 -13.63
C ILE A 285 -14.03 2.89 -13.63
N LYS A 286 -14.94 1.92 -13.53
CA LYS A 286 -16.38 2.17 -13.42
C LYS A 286 -16.79 2.26 -11.97
N ILE A 287 -17.29 3.43 -11.55
CA ILE A 287 -17.80 3.61 -10.18
C ILE A 287 -19.28 3.16 -10.14
N PRO A 288 -19.68 2.32 -9.16
CA PRO A 288 -21.02 1.73 -9.15
C PRO A 288 -22.16 2.75 -9.00
N LYS A 289 -23.26 2.44 -9.70
CA LYS A 289 -24.51 3.23 -9.91
C LYS A 289 -25.13 3.93 -8.71
N LYS A 290 -25.00 3.41 -7.48
CA LYS A 290 -25.80 3.87 -6.31
C LYS A 290 -25.26 5.12 -5.60
N ILE A 291 -24.13 5.64 -6.03
CA ILE A 291 -23.38 6.66 -5.28
C ILE A 291 -23.97 8.08 -5.45
N PHE A 292 -24.67 8.35 -6.55
CA PHE A 292 -25.03 9.70 -7.01
C PHE A 292 -26.52 10.05 -6.90
N GLU A 293 -27.31 9.25 -6.18
CA GLU A 293 -28.77 9.49 -6.04
C GLU A 293 -29.09 10.71 -5.17
N ASN A 294 -28.16 11.19 -4.34
CA ASN A 294 -28.34 12.37 -3.49
C ASN A 294 -27.25 13.40 -3.76
N ILE A 295 -27.66 14.65 -4.04
CA ILE A 295 -26.89 15.81 -4.50
C ILE A 295 -25.46 15.85 -3.93
N ILE A 296 -24.48 15.72 -4.83
CA ILE A 296 -23.05 15.82 -4.51
C ILE A 296 -22.55 17.15 -5.09
N HIS A 297 -22.23 18.10 -4.21
CA HIS A 297 -21.58 19.36 -4.60
C HIS A 297 -20.04 19.23 -4.63
N SER A 298 -19.48 18.26 -3.91
CA SER A 298 -18.04 18.06 -3.79
C SER A 298 -17.71 16.62 -3.42
N GLY A 299 -16.63 16.07 -3.98
CA GLY A 299 -16.02 14.81 -3.56
C GLY A 299 -14.51 14.99 -3.41
N ARG A 300 -13.85 14.00 -2.81
CA ARG A 300 -12.39 13.88 -2.76
C ARG A 300 -12.02 12.51 -3.31
N LEU A 301 -11.24 12.48 -4.37
CA LEU A 301 -10.64 11.28 -4.91
C LEU A 301 -9.22 11.16 -4.36
N CYS A 302 -8.97 10.12 -3.58
CA CYS A 302 -7.65 9.75 -3.09
C CYS A 302 -7.04 8.70 -4.01
N ILE A 303 -5.82 8.94 -4.47
CA ILE A 303 -5.09 8.05 -5.37
C ILE A 303 -3.92 7.46 -4.62
N LEU A 304 -4.03 6.16 -4.35
CA LEU A 304 -2.98 5.37 -3.74
C LEU A 304 -2.16 4.72 -4.85
N TYR A 305 -0.85 4.63 -4.68
CA TYR A 305 -0.02 3.88 -5.62
C TYR A 305 1.15 3.21 -4.93
N LYS A 306 1.58 2.09 -5.51
CA LYS A 306 2.70 1.28 -5.03
C LYS A 306 3.57 0.80 -6.18
N ASP A 307 4.83 0.47 -5.92
CA ASP A 307 5.71 -0.14 -6.92
C ASP A 307 5.63 -1.67 -6.93
N LEU A 308 6.47 -2.32 -7.76
CA LEU A 308 6.56 -3.78 -7.84
C LEU A 308 7.14 -4.43 -6.58
N GLN A 309 7.84 -3.66 -5.73
CA GLN A 309 8.32 -4.11 -4.42
C GLN A 309 7.29 -3.84 -3.31
N GLU A 310 6.06 -3.48 -3.70
CA GLU A 310 4.94 -3.20 -2.80
C GLU A 310 5.20 -2.02 -1.84
N ASN A 311 6.12 -1.11 -2.22
CA ASN A 311 6.34 0.15 -1.51
C ASN A 311 5.14 1.07 -1.71
N ILE A 312 4.51 1.51 -0.62
CA ILE A 312 3.36 2.42 -0.67
C ILE A 312 3.87 3.86 -0.66
N TYR A 313 3.40 4.69 -1.59
CA TYR A 313 3.79 6.10 -1.69
C TYR A 313 2.73 7.04 -1.13
N GLU A 314 3.11 8.31 -0.99
CA GLU A 314 2.19 9.35 -0.54
C GLU A 314 0.98 9.45 -1.48
N PRO A 315 -0.26 9.41 -0.94
CA PRO A 315 -1.47 9.52 -1.75
C PRO A 315 -1.55 10.87 -2.46
N ILE A 316 -2.21 10.87 -3.63
CA ILE A 316 -2.60 12.10 -4.31
C ILE A 316 -4.07 12.35 -4.04
N ASP A 317 -4.35 13.41 -3.31
CA ASP A 317 -5.71 13.84 -3.04
C ASP A 317 -6.17 14.86 -4.07
N ILE A 318 -7.36 14.61 -4.61
CA ILE A 318 -7.96 15.40 -5.68
C ILE A 318 -9.36 15.82 -5.24
N ASP A 319 -9.59 17.12 -5.11
CA ASP A 319 -10.93 17.64 -4.88
C ASP A 319 -11.72 17.65 -6.19
N LEU A 320 -12.87 16.97 -6.18
CA LEU A 320 -13.82 16.91 -7.29
C LEU A 320 -14.93 17.92 -7.08
N ASN A 321 -15.11 18.82 -8.03
CA ASN A 321 -16.24 19.76 -8.05
C ASN A 321 -17.32 19.25 -9.00
N ILE A 322 -18.44 18.79 -8.45
CA ILE A 322 -19.52 18.17 -9.21
C ILE A 322 -20.71 19.12 -9.22
N ILE A 323 -21.19 19.45 -10.42
CA ILE A 323 -22.33 20.34 -10.64
C ILE A 323 -23.46 19.53 -11.26
N ASP A 324 -24.43 19.17 -10.42
CA ASP A 324 -25.66 18.51 -10.86
C ASP A 324 -26.66 19.54 -11.41
N ARG A 325 -27.03 19.41 -12.68
CA ARG A 325 -27.98 20.26 -13.40
C ARG A 325 -29.25 19.50 -13.79
N ARG A 326 -29.39 18.26 -13.35
CA ARG A 326 -30.51 17.40 -13.74
C ARG A 326 -31.82 17.89 -13.15
N SER A 327 -32.86 17.78 -13.96
CA SER A 327 -34.25 17.98 -13.54
C SER A 327 -34.91 16.67 -13.12
N LYS A 328 -34.32 15.50 -13.48
CA LYS A 328 -34.84 14.17 -13.14
C LYS A 328 -33.86 13.42 -12.24
N ILE A 329 -34.38 12.79 -11.19
CA ILE A 329 -33.59 11.91 -10.31
C ILE A 329 -33.31 10.61 -11.06
N LYS A 330 -32.12 10.51 -11.65
CA LYS A 330 -31.54 9.28 -12.19
C LYS A 330 -30.20 9.05 -11.49
N SER A 331 -29.64 7.84 -11.59
CA SER A 331 -28.32 7.55 -11.04
C SER A 331 -27.32 7.55 -12.22
N PRO A 332 -26.51 8.62 -12.40
CA PRO A 332 -25.52 8.71 -13.45
C PRO A 332 -24.34 7.77 -13.14
N ASN A 333 -23.75 7.15 -14.17
CA ASN A 333 -22.47 6.46 -14.03
C ASN A 333 -21.35 7.47 -14.27
N ILE A 334 -20.46 7.64 -13.30
CA ILE A 334 -19.23 8.41 -13.50
C ILE A 334 -18.06 7.42 -13.57
N ASN A 335 -17.42 7.38 -14.73
CA ASN A 335 -16.25 6.54 -14.98
C ASN A 335 -15.01 7.42 -14.94
N PHE A 336 -14.00 7.01 -14.19
CA PHE A 336 -12.71 7.69 -14.17
C PHE A 336 -11.76 6.94 -15.08
N GLN A 337 -11.21 7.64 -16.07
CA GLN A 337 -10.20 7.12 -16.96
C GLN A 337 -8.85 7.72 -16.58
N ILE A 338 -7.90 6.85 -16.29
CA ILE A 338 -6.55 7.26 -15.93
C ILE A 338 -5.69 7.15 -17.18
N SER A 339 -5.04 8.24 -17.56
CA SER A 339 -3.93 8.21 -18.50
C SER A 339 -2.64 8.56 -17.76
N VAL A 340 -1.57 7.81 -18.01
CA VAL A 340 -0.24 8.08 -17.44
C VAL A 340 0.73 8.29 -18.58
N GLN A 341 1.32 9.48 -18.64
CA GLN A 341 2.40 9.79 -19.57
C GLN A 341 3.74 9.52 -18.88
N GLU A 342 4.62 8.78 -19.55
CA GLU A 342 6.01 8.64 -19.13
C GLU A 342 6.80 9.84 -19.65
N VAL A 343 7.60 10.48 -18.79
CA VAL A 343 8.50 11.54 -19.23
C VAL A 343 9.76 10.91 -19.79
N GLU A 344 10.03 11.12 -21.08
CA GLU A 344 11.31 10.74 -21.67
C GLU A 344 12.46 11.62 -21.12
N ASP A 345 13.32 10.97 -20.33
CA ASP A 345 14.75 11.21 -20.07
C ASP A 345 15.28 12.56 -19.55
N ASN A 346 14.51 13.64 -19.43
CA ASN A 346 15.11 14.98 -19.13
C ASN A 346 14.77 15.64 -17.78
N THR A 347 14.04 15.01 -16.86
CA THR A 347 13.67 15.64 -15.57
C THR A 347 14.01 14.76 -14.36
N PHE A 348 15.28 14.43 -14.18
CA PHE A 348 15.80 13.85 -12.93
C PHE A 348 16.37 14.92 -11.99
N GLU A 349 15.79 16.12 -11.96
CA GLU A 349 16.36 17.27 -11.24
C GLU A 349 16.17 17.20 -9.71
N ASP A 350 15.19 16.43 -9.23
CA ASP A 350 14.89 16.28 -7.79
C ASP A 350 15.85 15.30 -7.09
N VAL A 351 17.03 15.80 -6.70
CA VAL A 351 18.02 15.10 -5.87
C VAL A 351 17.85 15.49 -4.41
N GLU A 352 17.62 14.52 -3.53
CA GLU A 352 17.82 14.76 -2.10
C GLU A 352 19.32 14.68 -1.78
N LYS A 353 19.97 15.84 -1.62
CA LYS A 353 21.37 15.91 -1.17
C LYS A 353 21.49 15.41 0.27
N VAL A 354 22.54 14.64 0.54
CA VAL A 354 22.84 14.14 1.88
C VAL A 354 23.47 15.27 2.71
N ILE A 355 22.95 15.46 3.93
CA ILE A 355 23.60 16.22 5.01
C ILE A 355 24.43 15.25 5.85
#